data_AF-A0A2W4LU80-F1
#
_entry.id   AF-A0A2W4LU80-F1
#
_cell.length_a   1.000
_cell.length_b   1.000
_cell.length_c   1.000
_cell.angle_alpha   90.00
_cell.angle_beta   90.00
_cell.angle_gamma   90.00
#
_symmetry.space_group_name_H-M   'P 1'
#
loop_
_entity.id
_entity.type
_entity.pdbx_description
1 polymer ?
#
loop_
_entity_poly.entity_id
_entity_poly.type
_entity_poly.pdbx_seq_one_letter_code
_entity_poly.pdbx_strand_id
1 'polypeptide(L)'
;MEGSRQVFDALPPSKHPADRAAGAFGKALTDGETARALLRHADPAVVEAAARAAPFVGAADAAARTLLASRPSPTRTQLALSLLVPSARALVPTEILEELVSEGTLAAPLALHALCERDSQAIRARILEHLASPDPSYRAHAALGLGASADPTALGLLEAAYRFEVEPSVRRAIVHALSRRPEGVRARTLRLAATLDPDRETRELARHALQRPLAPTFETGTGTLSVALVRSDGARRGAIVRLPSGLAVPVLADPDGIVTLAGFRAGNVALRLALVPERGEAPGHRTP
;
A
#
# COMPACT_ATOMS: atom_id res chain seq x y z
N MET A 1 -7.84 15.24 -24.66
CA MET A 1 -7.78 13.83 -24.20
C MET A 1 -7.92 12.82 -25.33
N GLU A 2 -8.57 13.16 -26.45
CA GLU A 2 -8.81 12.22 -27.57
C GLU A 2 -7.52 11.73 -28.26
N GLY A 3 -6.53 12.61 -28.46
CA GLY A 3 -5.22 12.22 -29.01
C GLY A 3 -4.43 11.27 -28.10
N SER A 4 -4.52 11.40 -26.78
CA SER A 4 -3.86 10.50 -25.83
C SER A 4 -4.49 9.11 -25.83
N ARG A 5 -5.81 9.02 -26.05
CA ARG A 5 -6.53 7.74 -26.13
C ARG A 5 -6.10 6.91 -27.34
N GLN A 6 -5.93 7.56 -28.49
CA GLN A 6 -5.42 6.91 -29.71
C GLN A 6 -4.02 6.31 -29.53
N VAL A 7 -3.13 7.01 -28.80
CA VAL A 7 -1.79 6.50 -28.49
C VAL A 7 -1.89 5.22 -27.63
N PHE A 8 -2.70 5.24 -26.57
CA PHE A 8 -2.84 4.08 -25.70
C PHE A 8 -3.58 2.90 -26.36
N ASP A 9 -4.42 3.16 -27.36
CA ASP A 9 -5.07 2.10 -28.15
C ASP A 9 -4.13 1.42 -29.15
N ALA A 10 -3.08 2.11 -29.59
CA ALA A 10 -2.11 1.59 -30.55
C ALA A 10 -1.02 0.70 -29.92
N LEU A 11 -0.80 0.79 -28.61
CA LEU A 11 0.28 0.08 -27.91
C LEU A 11 -0.01 -1.38 -27.51
N PRO A 12 -1.24 -1.80 -27.13
CA PRO A 12 -1.55 -3.18 -26.73
C PRO A 12 -1.22 -4.26 -27.79
N PRO A 13 -1.34 -3.99 -29.11
CA PRO A 13 -0.88 -4.94 -30.14
C PRO A 13 0.64 -5.09 -30.27
N SER A 14 1.45 -4.26 -29.57
CA SER A 14 2.91 -4.29 -29.68
C SER A 14 3.51 -5.62 -29.21
N LYS A 15 4.58 -6.05 -29.88
CA LYS A 15 5.37 -7.22 -29.47
C LYS A 15 6.21 -6.93 -28.21
N HIS A 16 6.47 -5.65 -27.91
CA HIS A 16 7.26 -5.24 -26.75
C HIS A 16 6.40 -5.20 -25.47
N PRO A 17 6.76 -5.94 -24.41
CA PRO A 17 6.01 -5.95 -23.16
C PRO A 17 5.87 -4.57 -22.50
N ALA A 18 6.88 -3.69 -22.65
CA ALA A 18 6.86 -2.33 -22.13
C ALA A 18 5.74 -1.48 -22.76
N ASP A 19 5.63 -1.51 -24.09
CA ASP A 19 4.56 -0.83 -24.83
C ASP A 19 3.19 -1.31 -24.36
N ARG A 20 3.02 -2.63 -24.24
CA ARG A 20 1.74 -3.21 -23.78
C ARG A 20 1.40 -2.78 -22.35
N ALA A 21 2.37 -2.76 -21.44
CA ALA A 21 2.18 -2.29 -20.08
C ALA A 21 1.80 -0.80 -20.04
N ALA A 22 2.51 0.05 -20.78
CA ALA A 22 2.24 1.49 -20.88
C ALA A 22 0.86 1.78 -21.48
N GLY A 23 0.52 1.10 -22.59
CA GLY A 23 -0.79 1.17 -23.22
C GLY A 23 -1.91 0.71 -22.30
N ALA A 24 -1.74 -0.44 -21.63
CA ALA A 24 -2.71 -0.97 -20.69
C ALA A 24 -2.90 -0.04 -19.48
N PHE A 25 -1.84 0.55 -18.94
CA PHE A 25 -1.94 1.49 -17.82
C PHE A 25 -2.69 2.76 -18.23
N GLY A 26 -2.32 3.35 -19.37
CA GLY A 26 -2.98 4.53 -19.92
C GLY A 26 -4.48 4.30 -20.21
N LYS A 27 -4.82 3.14 -20.80
CA LYS A 27 -6.22 2.73 -21.01
C LYS A 27 -6.96 2.47 -19.70
N ALA A 28 -6.35 1.77 -18.75
CA ALA A 28 -6.99 1.49 -17.47
C ALA A 28 -7.29 2.77 -16.68
N LEU A 29 -6.50 3.83 -16.85
CA LEU A 29 -6.74 5.13 -16.23
C LEU A 29 -7.94 5.91 -16.82
N THR A 30 -8.47 5.54 -17.99
CA THR A 30 -9.58 6.28 -18.60
C THR A 30 -10.91 6.00 -17.92
N ASP A 31 -11.15 4.76 -17.51
CA ASP A 31 -12.39 4.34 -16.86
C ASP A 31 -12.25 2.95 -16.20
N GLY A 32 -13.12 2.70 -15.21
CA GLY A 32 -13.10 1.46 -14.44
C GLY A 32 -13.55 0.22 -15.22
N GLU A 33 -14.34 0.34 -16.29
CA GLU A 33 -14.79 -0.82 -17.07
C GLU A 33 -13.64 -1.38 -17.90
N THR A 34 -12.88 -0.52 -18.56
CA THR A 34 -11.65 -0.84 -19.27
C THR A 34 -10.64 -1.50 -18.32
N ALA A 35 -10.42 -0.93 -17.13
CA ALA A 35 -9.54 -1.54 -16.14
C ALA A 35 -10.00 -2.96 -15.73
N ARG A 36 -11.31 -3.16 -15.51
CA ARG A 36 -11.87 -4.50 -15.19
C ARG A 36 -11.67 -5.50 -16.33
N ALA A 37 -11.78 -5.07 -17.58
CA ALA A 37 -11.53 -5.93 -18.74
C ALA A 37 -10.05 -6.35 -18.81
N LEU A 38 -9.13 -5.40 -18.63
CA LEU A 38 -7.69 -5.65 -18.69
C LEU A 38 -7.19 -6.57 -17.55
N LEU A 39 -7.83 -6.54 -16.37
CA LEU A 39 -7.54 -7.45 -15.26
C LEU A 39 -7.79 -8.93 -15.57
N ARG A 40 -8.53 -9.25 -16.64
CA ARG A 40 -8.79 -10.63 -17.11
C ARG A 40 -7.90 -11.04 -18.27
N HIS A 41 -6.94 -10.21 -18.65
CA HIS A 41 -6.05 -10.46 -19.76
C HIS A 41 -5.05 -11.60 -19.44
N ALA A 42 -4.63 -12.35 -20.46
CA ALA A 42 -3.68 -13.46 -20.27
C ALA A 42 -2.23 -12.99 -20.07
N ASP A 43 -1.88 -11.81 -20.58
CA ASP A 43 -0.55 -11.20 -20.42
C ASP A 43 -0.37 -10.57 -19.01
N PRO A 44 0.59 -11.05 -18.20
CA PRO A 44 0.89 -10.49 -16.88
C PRO A 44 1.18 -8.98 -16.89
N ALA A 45 1.89 -8.47 -17.91
CA ALA A 45 2.24 -7.05 -17.98
C ALA A 45 0.99 -6.16 -18.10
N VAL A 46 -0.03 -6.65 -18.82
CA VAL A 46 -1.32 -5.98 -18.96
C VAL A 46 -2.10 -6.02 -17.64
N VAL A 47 -2.13 -7.17 -16.96
CA VAL A 47 -2.82 -7.33 -15.67
C VAL A 47 -2.18 -6.45 -14.60
N GLU A 48 -0.86 -6.40 -14.53
CA GLU A 48 -0.10 -5.59 -13.58
C GLU A 48 -0.32 -4.09 -13.80
N ALA A 49 -0.29 -3.65 -15.05
CA ALA A 49 -0.62 -2.29 -15.43
C ALA A 49 -2.06 -1.92 -15.03
N ALA A 50 -3.03 -2.79 -15.27
CA ALA A 50 -4.42 -2.58 -14.88
C ALA A 50 -4.60 -2.58 -13.36
N ALA A 51 -3.95 -3.51 -12.64
CA ALA A 51 -3.97 -3.59 -11.18
C ALA A 51 -3.41 -2.33 -10.52
N ARG A 52 -2.39 -1.72 -11.14
CA ARG A 52 -1.84 -0.42 -10.71
C ARG A 52 -2.86 0.71 -10.76
N ALA A 53 -3.67 0.78 -11.81
CA ALA A 53 -4.67 1.81 -12.00
C ALA A 53 -5.95 1.56 -11.17
N ALA A 54 -6.25 0.29 -10.87
CA ALA A 54 -7.54 -0.14 -10.32
C ALA A 54 -8.05 0.63 -9.08
N PRO A 55 -7.21 1.00 -8.08
CA PRO A 55 -7.65 1.79 -6.93
C PRO A 55 -8.16 3.18 -7.27
N PHE A 56 -7.72 3.74 -8.40
CA PHE A 56 -7.96 5.12 -8.79
C PHE A 56 -9.17 5.29 -9.71
N VAL A 57 -9.61 4.21 -10.36
CA VAL A 57 -10.69 4.21 -11.36
C VAL A 57 -11.90 3.34 -10.97
N GLY A 58 -12.00 2.95 -9.69
CA GLY A 58 -13.13 2.16 -9.19
C GLY A 58 -13.13 0.69 -9.64
N ALA A 59 -11.96 0.13 -9.96
CA ALA A 59 -11.80 -1.28 -10.34
C ALA A 59 -11.12 -2.14 -9.25
N ALA A 60 -10.91 -1.59 -8.05
CA ALA A 60 -10.23 -2.28 -6.95
C ALA A 60 -10.89 -3.62 -6.56
N ASP A 61 -12.22 -3.69 -6.51
CA ASP A 61 -12.93 -4.94 -6.18
C ASP A 61 -12.67 -6.05 -7.20
N ALA A 62 -12.52 -5.70 -8.48
CA ALA A 62 -12.17 -6.68 -9.51
C ALA A 62 -10.71 -7.13 -9.36
N ALA A 63 -9.79 -6.20 -9.06
CA ALA A 63 -8.41 -6.53 -8.79
C ALA A 63 -8.28 -7.43 -7.54
N ALA A 64 -9.08 -7.21 -6.50
CA ALA A 64 -9.14 -8.09 -5.33
C ALA A 64 -9.66 -9.49 -5.70
N ARG A 65 -10.66 -9.64 -6.56
CA ARG A 65 -11.10 -10.98 -7.02
C ARG A 65 -10.02 -11.69 -7.84
N THR A 66 -9.29 -10.95 -8.69
CA THR A 66 -8.15 -11.51 -9.41
C THR A 66 -7.02 -11.90 -8.44
N LEU A 67 -6.79 -11.12 -7.37
CA LEU A 67 -5.84 -11.46 -6.31
C LEU A 67 -6.17 -12.83 -5.68
N LEU A 68 -7.44 -13.10 -5.39
CA LEU A 68 -7.88 -14.37 -4.78
C LEU A 68 -7.64 -15.59 -5.67
N ALA A 69 -7.74 -15.42 -6.99
CA ALA A 69 -7.48 -16.50 -7.94
C ALA A 69 -5.99 -16.66 -8.29
N SER A 70 -5.16 -15.70 -7.89
CA SER A 70 -3.74 -15.66 -8.29
C SER A 70 -2.87 -16.52 -7.37
N ARG A 71 -1.91 -17.22 -7.97
CA ARG A 71 -0.83 -17.92 -7.25
C ARG A 71 0.29 -16.94 -6.88
N PRO A 72 1.16 -17.27 -5.91
CA PRO A 72 2.35 -16.48 -5.58
C PRO A 72 3.13 -16.10 -6.84
N SER A 73 3.19 -14.79 -7.12
CA SER A 73 3.79 -14.21 -8.33
C SER A 73 4.01 -12.70 -8.16
N PRO A 74 4.86 -12.06 -8.98
CA PRO A 74 4.92 -10.60 -9.02
C PRO A 74 3.55 -9.98 -9.33
N THR A 75 2.76 -10.56 -10.22
CA THR A 75 1.40 -10.09 -10.51
C THR A 75 0.53 -10.05 -9.25
N ARG A 76 0.64 -11.05 -8.37
CA ARG A 76 -0.03 -11.06 -7.04
C ARG A 76 0.39 -9.85 -6.18
N THR A 77 1.68 -9.50 -6.20
CA THR A 77 2.19 -8.31 -5.49
C THR A 77 1.53 -7.02 -6.01
N GLN A 78 1.39 -6.88 -7.32
CA GLN A 78 0.76 -5.70 -7.92
C GLN A 78 -0.76 -5.65 -7.66
N LEU A 79 -1.43 -6.81 -7.69
CA LEU A 79 -2.87 -6.93 -7.36
C LEU A 79 -3.18 -6.53 -5.92
N ALA A 80 -2.21 -6.63 -5.00
CA ALA A 80 -2.37 -6.18 -3.62
C ALA A 80 -2.63 -4.66 -3.49
N LEU A 81 -2.41 -3.87 -4.55
CA LEU A 81 -2.85 -2.47 -4.60
C LEU A 81 -4.35 -2.29 -4.43
N SER A 82 -5.15 -3.30 -4.79
CA SER A 82 -6.58 -3.32 -4.47
C SER A 82 -6.86 -3.11 -2.98
N LEU A 83 -5.93 -3.52 -2.10
CA LEU A 83 -6.05 -3.34 -0.64
C LEU A 83 -5.96 -1.86 -0.21
N LEU A 84 -5.69 -0.91 -1.10
CA LEU A 84 -5.83 0.51 -0.79
C LEU A 84 -7.29 0.91 -0.54
N VAL A 85 -8.23 0.21 -1.19
CA VAL A 85 -9.65 0.53 -1.16
C VAL A 85 -10.38 -0.34 -0.12
N PRO A 86 -11.14 0.24 0.83
CA PRO A 86 -11.82 -0.53 1.88
C PRO A 86 -12.76 -1.63 1.37
N SER A 87 -13.56 -1.36 0.32
CA SER A 87 -14.47 -2.36 -0.26
C SER A 87 -13.73 -3.58 -0.79
N ALA A 88 -12.62 -3.35 -1.48
CA ALA A 88 -11.78 -4.40 -2.03
C ALA A 88 -11.05 -5.18 -0.92
N ARG A 89 -10.56 -4.50 0.12
CA ARG A 89 -9.99 -5.16 1.31
C ARG A 89 -10.98 -6.11 1.97
N ALA A 90 -12.24 -5.72 2.09
CA ALA A 90 -13.27 -6.55 2.71
C ALA A 90 -13.53 -7.87 1.95
N LEU A 91 -13.22 -7.94 0.65
CA LEU A 91 -13.37 -9.15 -0.16
C LEU A 91 -12.27 -10.20 0.08
N VAL A 92 -11.13 -9.81 0.64
CA VAL A 92 -9.96 -10.70 0.75
C VAL A 92 -10.01 -11.49 2.06
N PRO A 93 -10.06 -12.83 2.08
CA PRO A 93 -10.09 -13.59 3.34
C PRO A 93 -8.87 -13.34 4.23
N THR A 94 -9.02 -13.53 5.53
CA THR A 94 -7.95 -13.26 6.51
C THR A 94 -6.74 -14.16 6.25
N GLU A 95 -6.98 -15.40 5.85
CA GLU A 95 -5.95 -16.39 5.51
C GLU A 95 -5.06 -15.90 4.36
N ILE A 96 -5.65 -15.23 3.36
CA ILE A 96 -4.91 -14.65 2.23
C ILE A 96 -4.08 -13.45 2.67
N LEU A 97 -4.60 -12.61 3.59
CA LEU A 97 -3.82 -11.49 4.13
C LEU A 97 -2.62 -12.00 4.93
N GLU A 98 -2.83 -13.04 5.73
CA GLU A 98 -1.76 -13.67 6.51
C GLU A 98 -0.71 -14.34 5.63
N GLU A 99 -1.13 -15.00 4.55
CA GLU A 99 -0.23 -15.54 3.52
C GLU A 99 0.62 -14.42 2.92
N LEU A 100 0.00 -13.32 2.45
CA LEU A 100 0.71 -12.18 1.86
C LEU A 100 1.69 -11.51 2.83
N VAL A 101 1.37 -11.43 4.12
CA VAL A 101 2.28 -10.93 5.17
C VAL A 101 3.46 -11.88 5.36
N SER A 102 3.19 -13.19 5.38
CA SER A 102 4.19 -14.24 5.63
C SER A 102 5.15 -14.44 4.46
N GLU A 103 4.69 -14.22 3.22
CA GLU A 103 5.56 -14.24 2.04
C GLU A 103 6.65 -13.15 2.08
N GLY A 104 6.46 -12.09 2.86
CA GLY A 104 7.46 -11.01 3.02
C GLY A 104 7.72 -10.23 1.72
N THR A 105 6.80 -10.26 0.76
CA THR A 105 6.93 -9.52 -0.51
C THR A 105 6.64 -8.03 -0.33
N LEU A 106 6.73 -7.25 -1.40
CA LEU A 106 6.37 -5.82 -1.37
C LEU A 106 4.90 -5.58 -0.97
N ALA A 107 4.03 -6.59 -1.10
CA ALA A 107 2.63 -6.52 -0.71
C ALA A 107 2.40 -6.59 0.81
N ALA A 108 3.39 -7.11 1.56
CA ALA A 108 3.22 -7.40 2.99
C ALA A 108 2.76 -6.19 3.83
N PRO A 109 3.25 -4.95 3.64
CA PRO A 109 2.76 -3.80 4.40
C PRO A 109 1.26 -3.51 4.18
N LEU A 110 0.76 -3.59 2.94
CA LEU A 110 -0.66 -3.38 2.67
C LEU A 110 -1.53 -4.52 3.19
N ALA A 111 -1.06 -5.76 3.07
CA ALA A 111 -1.73 -6.91 3.65
C ALA A 111 -1.80 -6.81 5.18
N LEU A 112 -0.72 -6.38 5.83
CA LEU A 112 -0.66 -6.16 7.27
C LEU A 112 -1.62 -5.06 7.73
N HIS A 113 -1.68 -3.93 7.00
CA HIS A 113 -2.67 -2.90 7.26
C HIS A 113 -4.10 -3.47 7.23
N ALA A 114 -4.42 -4.25 6.19
CA ALA A 114 -5.73 -4.89 6.05
C ALA A 114 -6.02 -5.92 7.15
N LEU A 115 -5.00 -6.66 7.60
CA LEU A 115 -5.11 -7.64 8.68
C LEU A 115 -5.37 -6.96 10.02
N CYS A 116 -4.64 -5.90 10.35
CA CYS A 116 -4.79 -5.16 11.60
C CYS A 116 -6.07 -4.33 11.67
N GLU A 117 -6.68 -3.97 10.53
CA GLU A 117 -8.04 -3.41 10.48
C GLU A 117 -9.09 -4.40 11.00
N ARG A 118 -8.81 -5.72 10.94
CA ARG A 118 -9.71 -6.80 11.42
C ARG A 118 -9.44 -7.21 12.85
N ASP A 119 -8.81 -6.34 13.63
CA ASP A 119 -8.46 -6.63 15.01
C ASP A 119 -9.62 -7.29 15.77
N SER A 120 -9.29 -8.41 16.37
CA SER A 120 -10.19 -9.26 17.15
C SER A 120 -9.35 -10.09 18.10
N GLN A 121 -9.98 -10.70 19.11
CA GLN A 121 -9.28 -11.56 20.06
C GLN A 121 -8.53 -12.72 19.39
N ALA A 122 -9.05 -13.25 18.28
CA ALA A 122 -8.46 -14.37 17.56
C ALA A 122 -7.10 -14.06 16.93
N ILE A 123 -6.91 -12.83 16.43
CA ILE A 123 -5.66 -12.42 15.76
C ILE A 123 -4.82 -11.45 16.59
N ARG A 124 -5.26 -11.12 17.81
CA ARG A 124 -4.64 -10.10 18.69
C ARG A 124 -3.16 -10.36 18.96
N ALA A 125 -2.80 -11.61 19.27
CA ALA A 125 -1.42 -11.99 19.55
C ALA A 125 -0.49 -11.65 18.37
N ARG A 126 -0.93 -11.95 17.15
CA ARG A 126 -0.18 -11.68 15.90
C ARG A 126 -0.09 -10.18 15.61
N ILE A 127 -1.16 -9.42 15.88
CA ILE A 127 -1.11 -7.96 15.79
C ILE A 127 -0.06 -7.37 16.74
N LEU A 128 0.01 -7.88 17.98
CA LEU A 128 1.01 -7.46 18.97
C LEU A 128 2.43 -7.79 18.50
N GLU A 129 2.65 -8.97 17.91
CA GLU A 129 3.93 -9.34 17.30
C GLU A 129 4.33 -8.34 16.19
N HIS A 130 3.39 -7.93 15.34
CA HIS A 130 3.67 -6.95 14.28
C HIS A 130 3.89 -5.52 14.80
N LEU A 131 3.21 -5.11 15.87
CA LEU A 131 3.49 -3.86 16.57
C LEU A 131 4.87 -3.87 17.26
N ALA A 132 5.40 -5.05 17.60
CA ALA A 132 6.73 -5.24 18.17
C ALA A 132 7.80 -5.59 17.12
N SER A 133 7.44 -5.63 15.83
CA SER A 133 8.36 -6.02 14.75
C SER A 133 9.61 -5.12 14.72
N PRO A 134 10.81 -5.66 14.44
CA PRO A 134 11.99 -4.83 14.25
C PRO A 134 11.87 -3.92 13.00
N ASP A 135 11.06 -4.29 12.00
CA ASP A 135 10.83 -3.46 10.81
C ASP A 135 9.82 -2.32 11.11
N PRO A 136 10.24 -1.05 11.08
CA PRO A 136 9.33 0.08 11.29
C PRO A 136 8.20 0.16 10.26
N SER A 137 8.39 -0.40 9.06
CA SER A 137 7.32 -0.49 8.06
C SER A 137 6.17 -1.36 8.57
N TYR A 138 6.46 -2.50 9.21
CA TYR A 138 5.45 -3.38 9.78
C TYR A 138 4.72 -2.71 10.93
N ARG A 139 5.46 -2.11 11.87
CA ARG A 139 4.87 -1.38 13.01
C ARG A 139 3.95 -0.25 12.55
N ALA A 140 4.38 0.53 11.56
CA ALA A 140 3.56 1.61 10.99
C ALA A 140 2.27 1.10 10.34
N HIS A 141 2.31 0.00 9.58
CA HIS A 141 1.12 -0.54 8.92
C HIS A 141 0.15 -1.21 9.89
N ALA A 142 0.68 -1.88 10.92
CA ALA A 142 -0.14 -2.39 12.01
C ALA A 142 -0.89 -1.26 12.72
N ALA A 143 -0.19 -0.16 13.04
CA ALA A 143 -0.81 1.01 13.65
C ALA A 143 -1.88 1.64 12.74
N LEU A 144 -1.58 1.86 11.46
CA LEU A 144 -2.56 2.42 10.51
C LEU A 144 -3.81 1.54 10.39
N GLY A 145 -3.65 0.22 10.33
CA GLY A 145 -4.75 -0.75 10.32
C GLY A 145 -5.61 -0.67 11.58
N LEU A 146 -4.99 -0.63 12.76
CA LEU A 146 -5.69 -0.45 14.05
C LEU A 146 -6.47 0.86 14.13
N GLY A 147 -5.99 1.92 13.46
CA GLY A 147 -6.73 3.18 13.31
C GLY A 147 -8.06 3.04 12.56
N ALA A 148 -8.21 2.00 11.73
CA ALA A 148 -9.44 1.68 11.00
C ALA A 148 -10.26 0.55 11.65
N SER A 149 -9.74 -0.14 12.66
CA SER A 149 -10.45 -1.23 13.34
C SER A 149 -11.74 -0.76 14.01
N ALA A 150 -12.77 -1.61 14.02
CA ALA A 150 -13.99 -1.37 14.79
C ALA A 150 -13.85 -1.75 16.29
N ASP A 151 -12.85 -2.55 16.66
CA ASP A 151 -12.63 -2.97 18.04
C ASP A 151 -12.14 -1.77 18.89
N PRO A 152 -12.84 -1.40 19.98
CA PRO A 152 -12.45 -0.29 20.86
C PRO A 152 -11.08 -0.48 21.52
N THR A 153 -10.66 -1.73 21.74
CA THR A 153 -9.37 -2.04 22.39
C THR A 153 -8.17 -1.68 21.54
N ALA A 154 -8.34 -1.48 20.23
CA ALA A 154 -7.31 -0.96 19.33
C ALA A 154 -6.75 0.39 19.79
N LEU A 155 -7.57 1.24 20.45
CA LEU A 155 -7.08 2.48 21.05
C LEU A 155 -5.96 2.21 22.06
N GLY A 156 -6.18 1.29 23.00
CA GLY A 156 -5.20 0.96 24.04
C GLY A 156 -3.89 0.41 23.45
N LEU A 157 -3.98 -0.36 22.37
CA LEU A 157 -2.81 -0.84 21.64
C LEU A 157 -2.02 0.31 21.01
N LEU A 158 -2.69 1.28 20.39
CA LEU A 158 -2.06 2.46 19.80
C LEU A 158 -1.39 3.35 20.87
N GLU A 159 -2.04 3.55 22.01
CA GLU A 159 -1.47 4.32 23.12
C GLU A 159 -0.23 3.64 23.71
N ALA A 160 -0.28 2.32 23.89
CA ALA A 160 0.86 1.54 24.36
C ALA A 160 2.02 1.59 23.35
N ALA A 161 1.74 1.44 22.06
CA ALA A 161 2.74 1.53 21.00
C ALA A 161 3.41 2.92 20.97
N TYR A 162 2.64 4.00 21.07
CA TYR A 162 3.19 5.37 21.03
C TYR A 162 4.21 5.63 22.14
N ARG A 163 3.98 5.07 23.34
CA ARG A 163 4.79 5.34 24.53
C ARG A 163 6.27 4.97 24.38
N PHE A 164 6.58 3.94 23.60
CA PHE A 164 7.93 3.39 23.45
C PHE A 164 8.47 3.44 22.02
N GLU A 165 7.73 4.05 21.09
CA GLU A 165 8.13 4.09 19.69
C GLU A 165 9.24 5.13 19.44
N VAL A 166 10.39 4.64 18.99
CA VAL A 166 11.56 5.46 18.70
C VAL A 166 11.55 6.02 17.29
N GLU A 167 10.86 5.37 16.35
CA GLU A 167 10.89 5.77 14.95
C GLU A 167 9.89 6.86 14.60
N PRO A 168 10.34 8.04 14.11
CA PRO A 168 9.44 9.14 13.77
C PRO A 168 8.36 8.78 12.75
N SER A 169 8.66 7.91 11.78
CA SER A 169 7.65 7.48 10.80
C SER A 169 6.54 6.64 11.43
N VAL A 170 6.87 5.83 12.44
CA VAL A 170 5.88 4.99 13.13
C VAL A 170 5.07 5.84 14.11
N ARG A 171 5.68 6.79 14.83
CA ARG A 171 4.94 7.75 15.66
C ARG A 171 3.93 8.57 14.86
N ARG A 172 4.30 9.03 13.65
CA ARG A 172 3.35 9.67 12.72
C ARG A 172 2.21 8.76 12.32
N ALA A 173 2.48 7.49 12.01
CA ALA A 173 1.46 6.50 11.69
C ALA A 173 0.50 6.27 12.87
N ILE A 174 1.00 6.20 14.11
CA ILE A 174 0.19 6.06 15.32
C ILE A 174 -0.66 7.31 15.56
N VAL A 175 -0.10 8.51 15.43
CA VAL A 175 -0.88 9.77 15.50
C VAL A 175 -1.98 9.80 14.45
N HIS A 176 -1.67 9.35 13.23
CA HIS A 176 -2.66 9.24 12.17
C HIS A 176 -3.76 8.23 12.50
N ALA A 177 -3.40 7.07 13.05
CA ALA A 177 -4.36 6.06 13.50
C ALA A 177 -5.26 6.59 14.61
N LEU A 178 -4.67 7.20 15.65
CA LEU A 178 -5.41 7.84 16.75
C LEU A 178 -6.38 8.91 16.22
N SER A 179 -5.99 9.71 15.23
CA SER A 179 -6.87 10.75 14.65
C SER A 179 -8.15 10.20 14.00
N ARG A 180 -8.20 8.91 13.67
CA ARG A 180 -9.35 8.23 13.06
C ARG A 180 -10.24 7.50 14.07
N ARG A 181 -9.73 7.25 15.27
CA ARG A 181 -10.44 6.59 16.38
C ARG A 181 -11.60 7.46 16.89
N PRO A 182 -12.83 6.97 17.08
CA PRO A 182 -13.94 7.80 17.58
C PRO A 182 -13.80 8.18 19.07
N GLU A 183 -13.01 7.44 19.84
CA GLU A 183 -12.94 7.58 21.29
C GLU A 183 -12.33 8.91 21.73
N GLY A 184 -13.00 9.65 22.62
CA GLY A 184 -12.48 10.93 23.14
C GLY A 184 -11.16 10.81 23.92
N VAL A 185 -10.89 9.65 24.51
CA VAL A 185 -9.68 9.39 25.33
C VAL A 185 -8.39 9.53 24.52
N ARG A 186 -8.45 9.30 23.19
CA ARG A 186 -7.32 9.54 22.26
C ARG A 186 -6.68 10.92 22.38
N ALA A 187 -7.45 11.93 22.79
CA ALA A 187 -6.99 13.30 22.91
C ALA A 187 -5.85 13.44 23.92
N ARG A 188 -5.76 12.56 24.93
CA ARG A 188 -4.64 12.56 25.88
C ARG A 188 -3.32 12.29 25.16
N THR A 189 -3.25 11.20 24.41
CA THR A 189 -2.05 10.79 23.68
C THR A 189 -1.72 11.77 22.55
N LEU A 190 -2.73 12.32 21.86
CA LEU A 190 -2.51 13.37 20.86
C LEU A 190 -1.96 14.67 21.47
N ARG A 191 -2.43 15.11 22.65
CA ARG A 191 -1.87 16.30 23.34
C ARG A 191 -0.43 16.07 23.81
N LEU A 192 -0.12 14.86 24.26
CA LEU A 192 1.25 14.46 24.59
C LEU A 192 2.14 14.60 23.35
N ALA A 193 1.73 14.01 22.22
CA ALA A 193 2.46 14.09 20.96
C ALA A 193 2.63 15.54 20.46
N ALA A 194 1.57 16.35 20.50
CA ALA A 194 1.59 17.75 20.06
C ALA A 194 2.58 18.64 20.84
N THR A 195 2.81 18.30 22.11
CA THR A 195 3.62 19.09 23.04
C THR A 195 5.05 18.56 23.15
N LEU A 196 5.22 17.25 23.28
CA LEU A 196 6.48 16.63 23.72
C LEU A 196 7.13 15.69 22.71
N ASP A 197 6.50 15.38 21.56
CA ASP A 197 7.17 14.51 20.58
C ASP A 197 8.48 15.17 20.08
N PRO A 198 9.61 14.46 20.01
CA PRO A 198 10.86 15.04 19.53
C PRO A 198 10.79 15.42 18.04
N ASP A 199 9.98 14.73 17.24
CA ASP A 199 9.83 14.97 15.81
C ASP A 199 8.82 16.10 15.53
N ARG A 200 9.27 17.12 14.80
CA ARG A 200 8.46 18.31 14.50
C ARG A 200 7.21 17.97 13.69
N GLU A 201 7.34 17.09 12.69
CA GLU A 201 6.20 16.69 11.85
C GLU A 201 5.15 15.95 12.69
N THR A 202 5.56 15.08 13.61
CA THR A 202 4.66 14.41 14.55
C THR A 202 3.92 15.40 15.45
N ARG A 203 4.61 16.42 15.98
CA ARG A 203 3.95 17.48 16.77
C ARG A 203 2.89 18.23 15.96
N GLU A 204 3.23 18.62 14.74
CA GLU A 204 2.31 19.35 13.84
C GLU A 204 1.10 18.49 13.45
N LEU A 205 1.33 17.22 13.11
CA LEU A 205 0.28 16.26 12.79
C LEU A 205 -0.68 16.05 13.96
N ALA A 206 -0.15 15.94 15.18
CA ALA A 206 -0.96 15.76 16.39
C ALA A 206 -1.81 17.00 16.72
N ARG A 207 -1.28 18.21 16.53
CA ARG A 207 -2.07 19.46 16.68
C ARG A 207 -3.22 19.50 15.68
N HIS A 208 -2.97 19.09 14.44
CA HIS A 208 -4.01 19.01 13.42
C HIS A 208 -5.08 17.98 13.78
N ALA A 209 -4.66 16.79 14.23
CA ALA A 209 -5.53 15.70 14.66
C ALA A 209 -6.43 16.06 15.86
N LEU A 210 -6.00 16.98 16.74
CA LEU A 210 -6.80 17.49 17.86
C LEU A 210 -7.92 18.43 17.42
N GLN A 211 -7.76 19.12 16.29
CA GLN A 211 -8.76 20.04 15.75
C GLN A 211 -9.79 19.31 14.90
N ARG A 212 -9.34 18.34 14.11
CA ARG A 212 -10.18 17.53 13.23
C ARG A 212 -9.52 16.19 12.91
N PRO A 213 -10.29 15.15 12.58
CA PRO A 213 -9.73 13.92 12.03
C PRO A 213 -8.84 14.23 10.82
N LEU A 214 -7.71 13.51 10.70
CA LEU A 214 -6.88 13.61 9.51
C LEU A 214 -7.59 12.99 8.31
N ALA A 215 -7.08 13.32 7.12
CA ALA A 215 -7.55 12.70 5.88
C ALA A 215 -7.45 11.17 5.95
N PRO A 216 -8.25 10.43 5.17
CA PRO A 216 -8.11 8.99 5.06
C PRO A 216 -6.67 8.57 4.69
N THR A 217 -6.26 7.38 5.13
CA THR A 217 -4.92 6.85 4.86
C THR A 217 -4.64 6.66 3.35
N PHE A 218 -5.69 6.53 2.54
CA PHE A 218 -5.61 6.56 1.08
C PHE A 218 -6.66 7.53 0.54
N GLU A 219 -6.22 8.46 -0.30
CA GLU A 219 -7.06 9.44 -0.97
C GLU A 219 -6.56 9.60 -2.41
N THR A 220 -7.49 9.63 -3.36
CA THR A 220 -7.17 9.88 -4.77
C THR A 220 -6.88 11.36 -5.01
N GLY A 221 -6.12 11.69 -6.05
CA GLY A 221 -5.72 13.05 -6.37
C GLY A 221 -4.99 13.14 -7.70
N THR A 222 -4.29 14.25 -7.93
CA THR A 222 -3.59 14.54 -9.19
C THR A 222 -2.09 14.21 -9.15
N GLY A 223 -1.60 13.66 -8.05
CA GLY A 223 -0.21 13.29 -7.86
C GLY A 223 0.21 12.18 -8.83
N THR A 224 1.40 12.35 -9.40
CA THR A 224 2.04 11.38 -10.27
C THR A 224 3.50 11.22 -9.87
N LEU A 225 3.98 9.98 -9.84
CA LEU A 225 5.37 9.61 -9.65
C LEU A 225 5.79 8.77 -10.85
N SER A 226 6.91 9.13 -11.48
CA SER A 226 7.55 8.29 -12.50
C SER A 226 9.05 8.27 -12.24
N VAL A 227 9.62 7.07 -12.11
CA VAL A 227 11.04 6.86 -11.80
C VAL A 227 11.57 5.71 -12.64
N ALA A 228 12.69 5.93 -13.31
CA ALA A 228 13.40 4.86 -14.03
C ALA A 228 14.34 4.10 -13.10
N LEU A 229 14.19 2.78 -13.05
CA LEU A 229 15.07 1.88 -12.31
C LEU A 229 16.07 1.23 -13.27
N VAL A 230 17.23 1.83 -13.46
CA VAL A 230 18.27 1.33 -14.38
C VAL A 230 19.14 0.25 -13.70
N ARG A 231 19.38 -0.89 -14.36
CA ARG A 231 20.42 -1.90 -14.06
C ARG A 231 20.79 -2.61 -15.35
N SER A 232 22.00 -3.15 -15.34
CA SER A 232 22.58 -3.95 -16.42
C SER A 232 22.18 -5.43 -16.40
N ASP A 233 21.57 -5.94 -15.32
CA ASP A 233 21.40 -7.39 -15.10
C ASP A 233 20.01 -7.94 -15.47
N GLY A 234 19.09 -7.09 -15.93
CA GLY A 234 17.77 -7.50 -16.42
C GLY A 234 16.78 -8.00 -15.36
N ALA A 235 17.18 -8.08 -14.08
CA ALA A 235 16.33 -8.60 -13.01
C ALA A 235 15.12 -7.69 -12.73
N ARG A 236 13.94 -8.32 -12.54
CA ARG A 236 12.70 -7.62 -12.21
C ARG A 236 12.80 -6.82 -10.92
N ARG A 237 12.19 -5.64 -10.90
CA ARG A 237 12.20 -4.73 -9.75
C ARG A 237 10.84 -4.28 -9.32
N GLY A 238 10.79 -3.82 -8.09
CA GLY A 238 9.72 -3.01 -7.58
C GLY A 238 10.26 -2.01 -6.59
N ALA A 239 9.38 -1.13 -6.17
CA ALA A 239 9.63 -0.20 -5.11
C ALA A 239 8.45 -0.20 -4.16
N ILE A 240 8.74 0.18 -2.94
CA ILE A 240 7.73 0.64 -1.99
C ILE A 240 7.69 2.16 -2.09
N VAL A 241 6.55 2.69 -2.50
CA VAL A 241 6.27 4.13 -2.50
C VAL A 241 5.52 4.45 -1.21
N ARG A 242 6.13 5.23 -0.33
CA ARG A 242 5.46 5.75 0.86
C ARG A 242 4.74 7.04 0.50
N LEU A 243 3.41 7.01 0.59
CA LEU A 243 2.53 8.15 0.35
C LEU A 243 2.61 9.18 1.49
N PRO A 244 2.09 10.41 1.29
CA PRO A 244 2.06 11.43 2.34
C PRO A 244 1.33 11.00 3.63
N SER A 245 0.38 10.07 3.52
CA SER A 245 -0.33 9.47 4.66
C SER A 245 0.52 8.50 5.49
N GLY A 246 1.73 8.17 5.02
CA GLY A 246 2.59 7.15 5.63
C GLY A 246 2.35 5.73 5.10
N LEU A 247 1.32 5.52 4.28
CA LEU A 247 1.02 4.23 3.68
C LEU A 247 2.11 3.82 2.67
N ALA A 248 2.62 2.60 2.78
CA ALA A 248 3.58 2.01 1.87
C ALA A 248 2.87 1.20 0.80
N VAL A 249 3.15 1.52 -0.46
CA VAL A 249 2.43 1.01 -1.62
C VAL A 249 3.40 0.26 -2.53
N PRO A 250 3.18 -1.04 -2.83
CA PRO A 250 4.03 -1.78 -3.75
C PRO A 250 3.80 -1.30 -5.17
N VAL A 251 4.88 -1.02 -5.89
CA VAL A 251 4.82 -0.73 -7.32
C VAL A 251 5.90 -1.52 -8.02
N LEU A 252 5.51 -2.44 -8.88
CA LEU A 252 6.44 -3.13 -9.76
C LEU A 252 6.88 -2.20 -10.89
N ALA A 253 8.13 -2.37 -11.32
CA ALA A 253 8.61 -1.73 -12.53
C ALA A 253 7.96 -2.42 -13.74
N ASP A 254 7.61 -1.61 -14.73
CA ASP A 254 7.27 -2.07 -16.06
C ASP A 254 8.50 -2.76 -16.71
N PRO A 255 8.32 -3.53 -17.80
CA PRO A 255 9.42 -4.30 -18.41
C PRO A 255 10.62 -3.46 -18.89
N ASP A 256 10.45 -2.15 -19.09
CA ASP A 256 11.50 -1.18 -19.39
C ASP A 256 12.19 -0.59 -18.14
N GLY A 257 11.79 -1.04 -16.96
CA GLY A 257 12.31 -0.58 -15.67
C GLY A 257 11.64 0.68 -15.14
N ILE A 258 10.57 1.18 -15.78
CA ILE A 258 9.87 2.37 -15.30
C ILE A 258 8.89 2.01 -14.18
N VAL A 259 8.97 2.71 -13.06
CA VAL A 259 7.97 2.68 -11.99
C VAL A 259 7.11 3.93 -12.11
N THR A 260 5.86 3.75 -12.53
CA THR A 260 4.87 4.84 -12.56
C THR A 260 3.78 4.58 -11.53
N LEU A 261 3.31 5.61 -10.84
CA LEU A 261 2.10 5.62 -10.01
C LEU A 261 1.38 6.94 -10.25
N ALA A 262 0.07 6.91 -10.49
CA ALA A 262 -0.72 8.11 -10.76
C ALA A 262 -2.06 8.04 -10.05
N GLY A 263 -2.60 9.19 -9.69
CA GLY A 263 -3.94 9.29 -9.10
C GLY A 263 -3.95 9.40 -7.58
N PHE A 264 -2.82 9.61 -6.91
CA PHE A 264 -2.75 9.79 -5.46
C PHE A 264 -2.73 11.27 -5.06
N ARG A 265 -3.08 11.59 -3.81
CA ARG A 265 -2.97 12.95 -3.28
C ARG A 265 -1.53 13.48 -3.38
N ALA A 266 -1.36 14.69 -3.94
CA ALA A 266 -0.05 15.35 -4.01
C ALA A 266 0.54 15.60 -2.61
N GLY A 267 1.85 15.41 -2.48
CA GLY A 267 2.60 15.66 -1.24
C GLY A 267 3.96 14.96 -1.25
N ASN A 268 4.63 14.97 -0.10
CA ASN A 268 5.94 14.32 0.06
C ASN A 268 5.79 12.80 -0.06
N VAL A 269 6.54 12.21 -1.00
CA VAL A 269 6.65 10.77 -1.18
C VAL A 269 8.07 10.32 -0.87
N ALA A 270 8.22 9.09 -0.37
CA ALA A 270 9.53 8.46 -0.23
C ALA A 270 9.56 7.14 -1.00
N LEU A 271 10.70 6.83 -1.62
CA LEU A 271 10.89 5.63 -2.40
C LEU A 271 11.88 4.71 -1.70
N ARG A 272 11.50 3.46 -1.45
CA ARG A 272 12.41 2.39 -1.04
C ARG A 272 12.48 1.36 -2.15
N LEU A 273 13.67 1.16 -2.72
CA LEU A 273 13.89 0.19 -3.78
C LEU A 273 14.03 -1.22 -3.19
N ALA A 274 13.52 -2.22 -3.90
CA ALA A 274 13.65 -3.61 -3.53
C ALA A 274 13.83 -4.50 -4.76
N LEU A 275 14.55 -5.59 -4.58
CA LEU A 275 14.64 -6.65 -5.58
C LEU A 275 13.40 -7.53 -5.46
N VAL A 276 12.82 -7.91 -6.61
CA VAL A 276 11.65 -8.79 -6.66
C VAL A 276 12.13 -10.17 -7.08
N PRO A 277 12.03 -11.20 -6.23
CA PRO A 277 12.53 -12.53 -6.58
C PRO A 277 11.74 -13.13 -7.75
N GLU A 278 12.46 -13.63 -8.76
CA GLU A 278 11.88 -14.32 -9.91
C GLU A 278 11.66 -15.81 -9.58
N ARG A 279 10.60 -16.12 -8.82
CA ARG A 279 10.17 -17.47 -8.36
C ARG A 279 11.05 -18.14 -7.29
N GLY A 280 10.38 -18.73 -6.29
CA GLY A 280 10.77 -19.97 -5.59
C GLY A 280 12.03 -19.97 -4.72
N GLU A 281 12.94 -19.02 -4.88
CA GLU A 281 14.05 -18.86 -3.96
C GLU A 281 13.52 -18.19 -2.70
N ALA A 282 13.28 -19.01 -1.66
CA ALA A 282 13.17 -18.50 -0.30
C ALA A 282 14.36 -17.56 -0.05
N PRO A 283 14.16 -16.42 0.64
CA PRO A 283 15.24 -15.51 0.96
C PRO A 283 16.31 -16.30 1.72
N GLY A 284 17.40 -16.64 1.02
CA GLY A 284 18.51 -17.34 1.61
C GLY A 284 18.96 -16.54 2.81
N HIS A 285 18.94 -17.16 3.99
CA HIS A 285 19.66 -16.68 5.15
C HIS A 285 21.11 -16.49 4.73
N ARG A 286 21.46 -15.26 4.34
CA ARG A 286 22.84 -14.79 4.40
C ARG A 286 23.10 -14.52 5.87
N THR A 287 23.44 -15.57 6.61
CA THR A 287 24.20 -15.43 7.84
C THR A 287 25.53 -14.74 7.49
N PRO A 288 26.01 -13.81 8.35
CA PRO A 288 27.30 -13.14 8.18
C PRO A 288 28.48 -14.11 8.15
#